data_AF-A0A358M6Q0-F1
#
_entry.id   AF-A0A358M6Q0-F1
#
_cell.length_a   1.000
_cell.length_b   1.000
_cell.length_c   1.000
_cell.angle_alpha   90.00
_cell.angle_beta   90.00
_cell.angle_gamma   90.00
#
_symmetry.space_group_name_H-M   'P 1'
#
loop_
_entity.id
_entity.type
_entity.pdbx_description
1 polymer ?
#
loop_
_entity_poly.entity_id
_entity_poly.type
_entity_poly.pdbx_seq_one_letter_code
_entity_poly.pdbx_strand_id
1 'polypeptide(L)'
;SGGRSGPDAGSFMECIQSATGKRPSFIAGKPNPCMIRVIMEKYGYSPEQIAVIGDRLNTDILSAINAGVKSICVLTGEAKLEDIENTPQERRPMYVFSSIKDVYRILKN
;
A
#
# COMPACT_ATOMS: atom_id res chain seq x y z
N SER A 1 5.22 22.59 12.49
CA SER A 1 4.12 22.28 11.55
C SER A 1 4.15 20.77 11.29
N GLY A 2 3.50 19.91 12.07
CA GLY A 2 2.07 19.92 12.34
C GLY A 2 1.32 19.05 11.31
N GLY A 3 1.80 17.85 11.00
CA GLY A 3 1.15 16.92 10.05
C GLY A 3 0.51 15.74 10.78
N ARG A 4 -0.74 15.91 11.24
CA ARG A 4 -1.58 14.79 11.70
C ARG A 4 -1.78 13.84 10.51
N SER A 5 -1.26 12.61 10.61
CA SER A 5 -1.56 11.52 9.66
C SER A 5 -2.12 10.33 10.44
N GLY A 6 -3.29 10.50 11.05
CA GLY A 6 -4.07 9.43 11.64
C GLY A 6 -5.53 9.74 11.37
N PRO A 7 -6.14 9.09 10.36
CA PRO A 7 -7.16 8.05 10.61
C PRO A 7 -7.24 6.94 9.53
N ASP A 8 -6.40 6.97 8.49
CA ASP A 8 -6.67 6.24 7.25
C ASP A 8 -6.43 4.73 7.37
N ALA A 9 -5.33 4.30 8.01
CA ALA A 9 -4.97 2.88 8.06
C ALA A 9 -6.00 1.99 8.79
N GLY A 10 -6.67 2.51 9.83
CA GLY A 10 -7.69 1.76 10.59
C GLY A 10 -8.97 1.53 9.78
N SER A 11 -9.45 2.57 9.11
CA SER A 11 -10.65 2.51 8.26
C SER A 11 -10.43 1.60 7.03
N PHE A 12 -9.21 1.57 6.49
CA PHE A 12 -8.85 0.66 5.38
C PHE A 12 -8.79 -0.81 5.81
N MET A 13 -8.24 -1.12 6.98
CA MET A 13 -8.15 -2.51 7.48
C MET A 13 -9.53 -3.12 7.72
N GLU A 14 -10.45 -2.37 8.35
CA GLU A 14 -11.83 -2.83 8.55
C GLU A 14 -12.57 -3.03 7.23
N CYS A 15 -12.36 -2.13 6.26
CA CYS A 15 -12.95 -2.24 4.93
C CYS A 15 -12.52 -3.56 4.26
N ILE A 16 -11.21 -3.82 4.15
CA ILE A 16 -10.71 -5.06 3.52
C ILE A 16 -11.15 -6.32 4.30
N GLN A 17 -11.19 -6.28 5.64
CA GLN A 17 -11.68 -7.41 6.44
C GLN A 17 -13.17 -7.70 6.15
N SER A 18 -14.01 -6.67 6.14
CA SER A 18 -15.42 -6.80 5.75
C SER A 18 -15.58 -7.19 4.28
N ALA A 19 -14.56 -6.96 3.45
CA ALA A 19 -14.58 -7.29 2.04
C ALA A 19 -14.43 -8.78 1.80
N THR A 20 -13.32 -9.30 2.29
CA THR A 20 -12.71 -10.55 1.83
C THR A 20 -12.97 -11.71 2.78
N GLY A 21 -13.56 -11.45 3.95
CA GLY A 21 -13.62 -12.40 5.06
C GLY A 21 -12.25 -12.70 5.69
N LYS A 22 -11.17 -12.13 5.15
CA LYS A 22 -9.80 -12.27 5.61
C LYS A 22 -9.32 -10.92 6.15
N ARG A 23 -8.75 -10.88 7.36
CA ARG A 23 -8.00 -9.68 7.76
C ARG A 23 -6.82 -9.56 6.80
N PRO A 24 -6.62 -8.43 6.09
CA PRO A 24 -5.29 -8.17 5.56
C PRO A 24 -4.36 -8.18 6.76
N SER A 25 -3.32 -9.00 6.67
CA SER A 25 -2.37 -9.24 7.75
C SER A 25 -1.84 -7.94 8.37
N PHE A 26 -1.64 -6.90 7.55
CA PHE A 26 -1.42 -5.52 7.97
C PHE A 26 -1.45 -4.54 6.77
N ILE A 27 -1.90 -3.29 6.96
CA ILE A 27 -1.76 -2.19 5.98
C ILE A 27 -0.92 -1.07 6.60
N ALA A 28 0.28 -0.82 6.09
CA ALA A 28 1.16 0.24 6.55
C ALA A 28 0.87 1.57 5.82
N GLY A 29 0.39 2.59 6.55
CA GLY A 29 0.28 3.97 6.05
C GLY A 29 1.53 4.81 6.37
N LYS A 30 1.98 5.62 5.38
CA LYS A 30 2.96 6.75 5.35
C LYS A 30 3.95 6.98 6.52
N PRO A 31 5.23 7.32 6.23
CA PRO A 31 6.25 6.40 5.78
C PRO A 31 7.39 6.28 6.81
N ASN A 32 7.72 5.05 7.16
CA ASN A 32 9.09 4.65 7.43
C ASN A 32 9.19 3.18 6.94
N PRO A 33 10.11 2.85 6.01
CA PRO A 33 10.36 1.46 5.60
C PRO A 33 10.61 0.53 6.79
N CYS A 34 11.17 1.05 7.89
CA CYS A 34 11.29 0.31 9.14
C CYS A 34 9.96 -0.21 9.66
N MET A 35 8.85 0.50 9.46
CA MET A 35 7.55 0.06 9.96
C MET A 35 7.13 -1.26 9.29
N ILE A 36 7.27 -1.39 7.97
CA ILE A 36 6.93 -2.62 7.23
C ILE A 36 7.75 -3.80 7.75
N ARG A 37 9.04 -3.59 7.99
CA ARG A 37 9.92 -4.62 8.55
C ARG A 37 9.55 -4.99 9.99
N VAL A 38 9.25 -4.01 10.83
CA VAL A 38 8.75 -4.23 12.20
C VAL A 38 7.44 -5.02 12.20
N ILE A 39 6.55 -4.78 11.23
CA ILE A 39 5.31 -5.54 11.08
C ILE A 39 5.59 -7.00 10.71
N MET A 40 6.48 -7.24 9.75
CA MET A 40 6.90 -8.60 9.38
C MET A 40 7.46 -9.34 10.60
N GLU A 41 8.39 -8.71 11.33
CA GLU A 41 9.02 -9.29 12.52
C GLU A 41 8.03 -9.51 13.67
N LYS A 42 7.16 -8.52 13.95
CA LYS A 42 6.22 -8.58 15.08
C LYS A 42 5.12 -9.63 14.90
N TYR A 43 4.67 -9.84 13.67
CA TYR A 43 3.52 -10.72 13.39
C TYR A 43 3.89 -11.98 12.60
N GLY A 44 5.18 -12.17 12.28
CA GLY A 44 5.67 -13.36 11.57
C GLY A 44 5.19 -13.45 10.12
N TYR A 45 4.93 -12.32 9.46
CA TYR A 45 4.52 -12.32 8.05
C TYR A 45 5.73 -12.30 7.14
N SER A 46 5.67 -13.09 6.07
CA SER A 46 6.65 -13.03 4.98
C SER A 46 6.35 -11.85 4.04
N PRO A 47 7.36 -11.35 3.28
CA PRO A 47 7.16 -10.24 2.36
C PRO A 47 6.04 -10.46 1.33
N GLU A 48 5.83 -11.71 0.91
CA GLU A 48 4.81 -12.09 -0.07
C GLU A 48 3.39 -11.95 0.48
N GLN A 49 3.23 -11.94 1.81
CA GLN A 49 1.96 -11.80 2.51
C GLN A 49 1.59 -10.33 2.79
N ILE A 50 2.48 -9.39 2.46
CA ILE A 50 2.27 -7.96 2.69
C ILE A 50 2.17 -7.22 1.36
N ALA A 51 1.24 -6.26 1.33
CA ALA A 51 1.16 -5.26 0.27
C ALA A 51 1.02 -3.86 0.88
N VAL A 52 1.66 -2.88 0.25
CA VAL A 52 1.49 -1.47 0.56
C VAL A 52 0.63 -0.85 -0.53
N ILE A 53 -0.41 -0.13 -0.12
CA ILE A 53 -1.30 0.60 -1.01
C ILE A 53 -1.12 2.10 -0.76
N GLY A 54 -0.91 2.89 -1.81
CA GLY A 54 -0.74 4.33 -1.68
C GLY A 54 -0.88 5.10 -2.98
N ASP A 55 -0.79 6.41 -2.87
CA ASP A 55 -1.00 7.35 -3.98
C ASP A 55 0.27 8.14 -4.34
N ARG A 56 1.40 7.83 -3.70
CA ARG A 56 2.68 8.54 -3.91
C ARG A 56 3.79 7.59 -4.29
N LEU A 57 4.42 7.83 -5.44
CA LEU A 57 5.54 7.01 -5.93
C LEU A 57 6.77 7.11 -5.02
N ASN A 58 7.12 8.33 -4.60
CA ASN A 58 8.34 8.61 -3.84
C ASN A 58 8.26 8.22 -2.35
N THR A 59 7.07 7.95 -1.82
CA THR A 59 6.90 7.52 -0.42
C THR A 59 6.36 6.12 -0.33
N ASP A 60 5.15 5.87 -0.85
CA ASP A 60 4.43 4.63 -0.58
C ASP A 60 5.03 3.49 -1.40
N ILE A 61 5.17 3.72 -2.71
CA ILE A 61 5.73 2.73 -3.64
C ILE A 61 7.21 2.49 -3.34
N LEU A 62 7.98 3.56 -3.12
CA LEU A 62 9.39 3.44 -2.74
C LEU A 62 9.57 2.68 -1.40
N SER A 63 8.70 2.90 -0.41
CA SER A 63 8.77 2.17 0.86
C SER A 63 8.49 0.68 0.68
N ALA A 64 7.51 0.34 -0.16
CA ALA A 64 7.16 -1.04 -0.49
C ALA A 64 8.32 -1.78 -1.17
N ILE A 65 8.93 -1.14 -2.19
CA ILE A 65 10.07 -1.68 -2.92
C ILE A 65 11.26 -1.89 -1.98
N ASN A 66 11.59 -0.89 -1.16
CA ASN A 66 12.69 -0.97 -0.20
C ASN A 66 12.46 -2.04 0.88
N ALA A 67 11.21 -2.33 1.21
CA ALA A 67 10.84 -3.39 2.14
C ALA A 67 10.72 -4.78 1.47
N GLY A 68 10.84 -4.86 0.14
CA GLY A 68 10.69 -6.10 -0.61
C GLY A 68 9.26 -6.66 -0.65
N VAL A 69 8.24 -5.82 -0.44
CA VAL A 69 6.83 -6.22 -0.39
C VAL A 69 6.08 -5.74 -1.64
N LYS A 70 4.87 -6.27 -1.87
CA LYS A 70 4.05 -5.87 -3.03
C LYS A 70 3.66 -4.39 -2.93
N SER A 71 3.71 -3.68 -4.06
CA SER A 71 3.38 -2.26 -4.15
C SER A 71 2.14 -2.05 -5.03
N ILE A 72 1.16 -1.32 -4.52
CA ILE A 72 -0.11 -1.04 -5.21
C ILE A 72 -0.32 0.48 -5.23
N CYS A 73 -0.35 1.07 -6.42
CA CYS A 73 -0.63 2.50 -6.59
C CYS A 73 -2.11 2.72 -6.92
N VAL A 74 -2.75 3.68 -6.23
CA VAL A 74 -4.09 4.15 -6.57
C VAL A 74 -4.04 5.57 -7.13
N LEU A 75 -4.79 5.83 -8.20
CA LEU A 75 -4.76 7.10 -8.95
C LEU A 75 -5.77 8.16 -8.44
N THR A 76 -6.21 8.04 -7.18
CA THR A 76 -7.15 9.00 -6.55
C THR A 76 -6.46 10.20 -5.91
N GLY A 77 -5.13 10.22 -5.88
CA GLY A 77 -4.35 11.19 -5.12
C GLY A 77 -3.24 11.83 -5.96
N GLU A 78 -2.01 11.82 -5.44
CA GLU A 78 -0.88 12.56 -6.04
C GLU A 78 -0.38 11.95 -7.36
N ALA A 79 -0.23 10.63 -7.42
CA ALA A 79 0.30 9.94 -8.59
C ALA A 79 -0.69 9.96 -9.75
N LYS A 80 -0.18 10.29 -10.93
CA LYS A 80 -0.86 10.16 -12.22
C LYS A 80 -0.27 9.00 -13.01
N LEU A 81 -1.00 8.55 -14.02
CA LEU A 81 -0.53 7.49 -14.92
C LEU A 81 0.77 7.87 -15.63
N GLU A 82 0.89 9.13 -16.05
CA GLU A 82 2.09 9.68 -16.68
C GLU A 82 3.32 9.60 -15.75
N ASP A 83 3.16 9.84 -14.44
CA ASP A 83 4.27 9.73 -13.49
C ASP A 83 4.80 8.29 -13.41
N ILE A 84 3.91 7.30 -13.51
CA ILE A 84 4.25 5.87 -13.53
C ILE A 84 4.98 5.51 -14.82
N GLU A 85 4.51 6.02 -15.96
CA GLU A 85 5.13 5.79 -17.27
C GLU A 85 6.54 6.38 -17.33
N ASN A 86 6.75 7.55 -16.72
CA ASN A 86 8.06 8.20 -16.64
C ASN A 86 8.99 7.60 -15.56
N THR A 87 8.49 6.70 -14.72
CA THR A 87 9.29 6.04 -13.68
C THR A 87 10.04 4.83 -14.27
N PRO A 88 11.34 4.64 -13.95
CA PRO A 88 12.09 3.43 -14.33
C PRO A 88 11.39 2.15 -13.89
N GLN A 89 11.46 1.10 -14.69
CA GLN A 89 10.68 -0.13 -14.49
C GLN A 89 10.89 -0.75 -13.10
N GLU A 90 12.12 -0.74 -12.58
CA GLU A 90 12.49 -1.22 -11.25
C GLU A 90 11.91 -0.40 -10.09
N ARG A 91 11.40 0.80 -10.38
CA ARG A 91 10.76 1.72 -9.42
C ARG A 91 9.25 1.84 -9.59
N ARG A 92 8.67 1.15 -10.58
CA ARG A 92 7.22 1.20 -10.82
C ARG A 92 6.45 0.41 -9.76
N PRO A 93 5.21 0.80 -9.44
CA PRO A 93 4.32 -0.03 -8.65
C PRO A 93 4.04 -1.35 -9.36
N MET A 94 3.86 -2.43 -8.59
CA MET A 94 3.54 -3.74 -9.14
C MET A 94 2.12 -3.79 -9.72
N TYR A 95 1.18 -3.07 -9.09
CA TYR A 95 -0.19 -2.94 -9.55
C TYR A 95 -0.64 -1.48 -9.52
N VAL A 96 -1.51 -1.11 -10.45
CA VAL A 96 -2.09 0.23 -10.56
C VAL A 96 -3.60 0.10 -10.64
N PHE A 97 -4.31 0.88 -9.84
CA PHE A 97 -5.77 0.93 -9.83
C PHE A 97 -6.27 2.36 -9.87
N SER A 98 -7.44 2.57 -10.47
CA SER A 98 -8.07 3.89 -10.48
C SER A 98 -8.45 4.34 -9.07
N SER A 99 -8.81 3.42 -8.17
CA SER A 99 -9.17 3.72 -6.80
C SER A 99 -9.02 2.54 -5.84
N ILE A 100 -9.09 2.82 -4.53
CA ILE A 100 -9.16 1.76 -3.51
C ILE A 100 -10.42 0.88 -3.67
N LYS A 101 -11.51 1.42 -4.24
CA LYS A 101 -12.74 0.64 -4.48
C LYS A 101 -12.48 -0.48 -5.48
N ASP A 102 -11.60 -0.25 -6.46
CA ASP A 102 -11.26 -1.24 -7.46
C ASP A 102 -10.35 -2.32 -6.86
N VAL A 103 -9.42 -1.95 -5.97
CA VAL A 103 -8.65 -2.90 -5.17
C VAL A 103 -9.59 -3.80 -4.35
N TYR A 104 -10.54 -3.20 -3.64
CA TYR A 104 -11.53 -3.91 -2.82
C TYR A 104 -12.37 -4.88 -3.65
N ARG A 105 -12.80 -4.47 -4.85
CA ARG A 105 -13.61 -5.31 -5.74
C ARG A 105 -12.89 -6.59 -6.15
N ILE A 106 -11.58 -6.51 -6.37
CA ILE A 106 -10.76 -7.67 -6.76
C ILE A 106 -10.56 -8.62 -5.58
N LEU A 107 -10.34 -8.10 -4.37
CA LEU A 107 -10.11 -8.92 -3.20
C LEU A 107 -11.37 -9.67 -2.70
N LYS A 108 -12.56 -9.21 -3.11
CA LYS A 108 -13.86 -9.84 -2.82
C LYS A 108 -14.17 -11.07 -3.69
N ASN A 109 -13.49 -11.22 -4.82
CA ASN A 109 -13.65 -12.35 -5.75
C ASN A 109 -12.60 -13.44 -5.46
#